data_AF-A0A3S1E9X5-F1
#
_entry.id   AF-A0A3S1E9X5-F1
#
_cell.length_a   1.000
_cell.length_b   1.000
_cell.length_c   1.000
_cell.angle_alpha   90.00
_cell.angle_beta   90.00
_cell.angle_gamma   90.00
#
_symmetry.space_group_name_H-M   'P 1'
#
loop_
_entity.id
_entity.type
_entity.pdbx_description
1 polymer ?
#
loop_
_entity_poly.entity_id
_entity_poly.type
_entity_poly.pdbx_seq_one_letter_code
_entity_poly.pdbx_strand_id
1 'polypeptide(L)'
;MSKTMEPDLHEPSAGIPRPSAQKELRGFILDNRAALGTLAVFIVMMTVFMIANPTVFTTWYLYRSVLTTLPVALFVVVPLVFVVTCGEIDLSFPATMGFASWVFALVVQAGYDPFLGIAAALVTGMLLGFLVG
;
A
#
# COMPACT_ATOMS: atom_id res chain seq x y z
N MET A 1 31.64 45.84 62.35
CA MET A 1 31.95 46.09 60.93
C MET A 1 33.11 45.17 60.58
N SER A 2 33.00 44.15 59.73
CA SER A 2 32.49 44.19 58.37
C SER A 2 31.88 42.82 58.01
N LYS A 3 30.66 42.86 57.50
CA LYS A 3 30.07 41.78 56.71
C LYS A 3 30.66 41.87 55.30
N THR A 4 30.48 40.80 54.51
CA THR A 4 30.55 40.74 53.04
C THR A 4 31.92 40.84 52.38
N MET A 5 32.42 39.71 51.88
CA MET A 5 32.87 39.60 50.48
C MET A 5 33.05 38.11 50.10
N GLU A 6 31.95 37.45 49.72
CA GLU A 6 32.03 36.35 48.77
C GLU A 6 31.38 36.85 47.48
N PRO A 7 32.04 36.69 46.33
CA PRO A 7 31.35 36.53 45.08
C PRO A 7 31.60 35.10 44.60
N ASP A 8 30.60 34.24 44.84
CA ASP A 8 30.47 32.92 44.23
C ASP A 8 30.45 33.09 42.70
N LEU A 9 31.54 32.73 42.04
CA LEU A 9 31.59 32.59 40.59
C LEU A 9 30.91 31.28 40.18
N HIS A 10 29.60 31.20 40.39
CA HIS A 10 28.77 30.28 39.65
C HIS A 10 28.53 30.88 38.27
N GLU A 11 29.39 30.52 37.31
CA GLU A 11 29.05 30.67 35.90
C GLU A 11 27.67 30.00 35.67
N PRO A 12 26.68 30.71 35.12
CA PRO A 12 25.54 30.04 34.57
C PRO A 12 26.05 29.29 33.34
N SER A 13 26.25 27.98 33.48
CA SER A 13 26.33 27.09 32.33
C SER A 13 25.01 27.26 31.57
N ALA A 14 25.02 28.15 30.58
CA ALA A 14 23.93 28.34 29.65
C ALA A 14 23.84 27.02 28.87
N GLY A 15 23.05 26.09 29.41
CA GLY A 15 22.77 24.81 28.79
C GLY A 15 22.20 25.10 27.42
N ILE A 16 22.97 24.81 26.37
CA ILE A 16 22.48 24.78 25.00
C ILE A 16 21.21 23.93 25.04
N PRO A 17 20.04 24.48 24.65
CA PRO A 17 18.81 23.69 24.63
C PRO A 17 19.04 22.53 23.67
N ARG A 18 19.25 21.32 24.19
CA ARG A 18 19.31 20.13 23.36
C ARG A 18 17.96 20.06 22.65
N PRO A 19 17.92 19.98 21.30
CA PRO A 19 16.68 19.69 20.61
C PRO A 19 16.12 18.43 21.26
N SER A 20 15.00 18.57 21.97
CA SER A 20 14.36 17.43 22.59
C SER A 20 13.93 16.55 21.43
N ALA A 21 14.54 15.37 21.26
CA ALA A 21 14.25 14.44 20.16
C ALA A 21 12.73 14.20 19.97
N GLN A 22 11.94 14.36 21.03
CA GLN A 22 10.48 14.31 21.01
C GLN A 22 9.82 15.42 20.17
N LYS A 23 10.37 16.65 20.15
CA LYS A 23 9.88 17.75 19.30
C LYS A 23 10.21 17.50 17.83
N GLU A 24 11.40 16.98 17.54
CA GLU A 24 11.80 16.61 16.18
C GLU A 24 10.98 15.43 15.65
N LEU A 25 10.74 14.41 16.48
CA LEU A 25 9.89 13.28 16.12
C LEU A 25 8.43 13.71 15.90
N ARG A 26 7.88 14.59 16.75
CA ARG A 26 6.53 15.13 16.55
C ARG A 26 6.44 15.97 15.27
N GLY A 27 7.44 16.79 14.98
CA GLY A 27 7.52 17.54 13.72
C GLY A 27 7.51 16.58 12.53
N PHE A 28 8.44 15.61 12.52
CA PHE A 28 8.53 14.61 11.47
C PHE A 28 7.22 13.83 11.24
N ILE A 29 6.51 13.43 12.32
CA ILE A 29 5.23 12.73 12.21
C ILE A 29 4.13 13.63 11.61
N LEU A 30 4.06 14.89 12.03
CA LEU A 30 3.05 15.84 11.54
C LEU A 30 3.29 16.23 10.08
N ASP A 31 4.55 16.34 9.69
CA ASP A 31 4.99 16.66 8.33
C ASP A 31 4.76 15.48 7.38
N ASN A 32 4.91 14.24 7.87
CA ASN A 32 4.77 13.01 7.07
C ASN A 32 3.45 12.26 7.31
N ARG A 33 2.41 12.94 7.82
CA ARG A 33 1.14 12.29 8.21
C ARG A 33 0.51 11.42 7.11
N ALA A 34 0.60 11.86 5.84
CA ALA A 34 0.04 11.13 4.70
C ALA A 34 0.85 9.87 4.40
N ALA A 35 2.18 9.98 4.33
CA ALA A 35 3.07 8.85 4.10
C ALA A 35 2.98 7.82 5.25
N LEU A 36 2.94 8.28 6.50
CA LEU A 36 2.74 7.42 7.67
C LEU A 36 1.35 6.78 7.68
N GLY A 37 0.31 7.51 7.25
CA GLY A 37 -1.03 6.96 7.08
C GLY A 37 -1.06 5.82 6.06
N THR A 38 -0.49 6.04 4.87
CA THR A 38 -0.40 5.00 3.82
C THR A 38 0.44 3.81 4.28
N LEU A 39 1.57 4.05 4.95
CA LEU A 39 2.40 3.00 5.54
C LEU A 39 1.63 2.19 6.59
N ALA A 40 0.85 2.86 7.45
CA ALA A 40 0.03 2.19 8.45
C ALA A 40 -1.05 1.31 7.80
N VAL A 41 -1.76 1.81 6.80
CA VAL A 41 -2.74 1.01 6.04
C VAL A 41 -2.06 -0.19 5.38
N PHE A 42 -0.90 0.01 4.77
CA PHE A 42 -0.12 -1.08 4.17
C PHE A 42 0.25 -2.16 5.20
N ILE A 43 0.77 -1.76 6.37
CA ILE A 43 1.13 -2.71 7.45
C ILE A 43 -0.11 -3.47 7.92
N VAL A 44 -1.23 -2.79 8.13
CA VAL A 44 -2.50 -3.42 8.54
C VAL A 44 -2.96 -4.44 7.51
N MET A 45 -3.03 -4.04 6.24
CA MET A 45 -3.44 -4.93 5.15
C MET A 45 -2.51 -6.14 5.03
N MET A 46 -1.20 -5.92 5.08
CA MET A 46 -0.21 -7.00 5.00
C MET A 46 -0.35 -7.97 6.18
N THR A 47 -0.58 -7.44 7.39
CA THR A 47 -0.80 -8.25 8.59
C THR A 47 -2.05 -9.12 8.45
N VAL A 48 -3.15 -8.54 7.96
CA VAL A 48 -4.40 -9.28 7.72
C VAL A 48 -4.18 -10.43 6.74
N PHE A 49 -3.51 -10.18 5.62
CA PHE A 49 -3.23 -11.22 4.64
C PHE A 49 -2.25 -12.30 5.15
N MET A 50 -1.26 -11.90 5.93
CA MET A 50 -0.30 -12.83 6.52
C MET A 50 -0.97 -13.75 7.56
N ILE A 51 -1.96 -13.25 8.31
CA ILE A 51 -2.78 -14.07 9.21
C ILE A 51 -3.74 -14.97 8.41
N ALA A 52 -4.38 -14.44 7.37
CA ALA A 52 -5.37 -15.18 6.58
C ALA A 52 -4.76 -16.33 5.77
N ASN A 53 -3.55 -16.16 5.23
CA ASN A 53 -2.86 -17.22 4.48
C ASN A 53 -1.33 -17.13 4.65
N PRO A 54 -0.78 -17.63 5.78
CA PRO A 54 0.63 -17.44 6.12
C PRO A 54 1.57 -18.16 5.15
N THR A 55 1.18 -19.33 4.63
CA THR A 55 2.03 -20.12 3.73
C THR A 55 2.28 -19.39 2.41
N VAL A 56 1.27 -18.70 1.87
CA VAL A 56 1.41 -17.94 0.61
C VAL A 56 2.26 -16.69 0.82
N PHE A 57 1.99 -15.90 1.87
CA PHE A 57 2.66 -14.61 2.10
C PHE A 57 4.06 -14.72 2.73
N THR A 58 4.46 -15.87 3.25
CA THR A 58 5.83 -16.09 3.76
C THR A 58 6.75 -16.78 2.75
N THR A 59 6.20 -17.39 1.69
CA THR A 59 6.98 -18.17 0.72
C THR A 59 7.53 -17.27 -0.40
N TRP A 60 8.79 -17.49 -0.79
CA TRP A 60 9.46 -16.76 -1.87
C TRP A 60 8.75 -16.85 -3.24
N TYR A 61 8.00 -17.93 -3.46
CA TYR A 61 7.28 -18.18 -4.71
C TYR A 61 6.30 -17.07 -5.09
N LEU A 62 5.55 -16.53 -4.12
CA LEU A 62 4.63 -15.41 -4.35
C LEU A 62 5.42 -14.19 -4.81
N TYR A 63 6.47 -13.81 -4.07
CA TYR A 63 7.30 -12.65 -4.36
C TYR A 63 7.96 -12.77 -5.74
N ARG A 64 8.51 -13.93 -6.10
CA ARG A 64 9.06 -14.17 -7.44
C ARG A 64 8.00 -14.00 -8.51
N SER A 65 6.82 -14.61 -8.35
CA SER A 65 5.74 -14.52 -9.34
C SER A 65 5.34 -13.06 -9.57
N VAL A 66 5.07 -12.33 -8.47
CA VAL A 66 4.72 -10.91 -8.49
C VAL A 66 5.81 -10.06 -9.13
N LEU A 67 7.08 -10.25 -8.72
CA LEU A 67 8.21 -9.48 -9.26
C LEU A 67 8.53 -9.82 -10.73
N THR A 68 8.07 -10.95 -11.25
CA THR A 68 8.20 -11.28 -12.68
C THR A 68 7.04 -10.74 -13.53
N THR A 69 5.81 -10.72 -13.00
CA THR A 69 4.63 -10.29 -13.75
C THR A 69 4.39 -8.78 -13.68
N LEU A 70 4.64 -8.16 -12.52
CA LEU A 70 4.35 -6.74 -12.31
C LEU A 70 5.19 -5.80 -13.18
N PRO A 71 6.50 -5.99 -13.40
CA PRO A 71 7.27 -5.06 -14.23
C PRO A 71 6.68 -4.92 -15.64
N VAL A 72 6.27 -6.03 -16.25
CA VAL A 72 5.63 -6.02 -17.57
C VAL A 72 4.33 -5.21 -17.53
N ALA A 73 3.49 -5.42 -16.52
CA ALA A 73 2.26 -4.66 -16.35
C ALA A 73 2.53 -3.15 -16.11
N LEU A 74 3.53 -2.81 -15.29
CA LEU A 74 3.89 -1.43 -14.99
C LEU A 74 4.33 -0.67 -16.25
N PHE A 75 5.12 -1.30 -17.13
CA PHE A 75 5.50 -0.70 -18.40
C PHE A 75 4.29 -0.38 -19.30
N VAL A 76 3.24 -1.20 -19.25
CA VAL A 76 2.00 -0.99 -20.01
C VAL A 76 1.08 0.03 -19.32
N VAL A 77 1.05 0.08 -17.99
CA VAL A 77 0.20 1.01 -17.24
C VAL A 77 0.62 2.47 -17.44
N VAL A 78 1.93 2.76 -17.53
CA VAL A 78 2.41 4.14 -17.74
C VAL A 78 1.78 4.82 -18.97
N PRO A 79 1.80 4.24 -20.18
CA PRO A 79 1.10 4.81 -21.31
C PRO A 79 -0.42 4.73 -21.18
N LEU A 80 -0.97 3.68 -20.55
CA LEU A 80 -2.42 3.56 -20.34
C LEU A 80 -3.01 4.73 -19.55
N VAL A 81 -2.29 5.31 -18.58
CA VAL A 81 -2.78 6.48 -17.84
C VAL A 81 -3.14 7.63 -18.79
N PHE A 82 -2.32 7.90 -19.80
CA PHE A 82 -2.64 8.93 -20.80
C PHE A 82 -3.90 8.59 -21.59
N VAL A 83 -4.04 7.34 -22.02
CA VAL A 83 -5.21 6.84 -22.76
C VAL A 83 -6.50 6.96 -21.93
N VAL A 84 -6.46 6.59 -20.65
CA VAL A 84 -7.59 6.77 -19.70
C VAL A 84 -7.92 8.26 -19.55
N THR A 85 -6.92 9.12 -19.34
CA THR A 85 -7.16 10.56 -19.15
C THR A 85 -7.67 11.28 -20.38
N CYS A 86 -7.32 10.80 -21.59
CA CYS A 86 -7.87 11.29 -22.85
C CYS A 86 -9.32 10.83 -23.08
N GLY A 87 -9.85 9.91 -22.26
CA GLY A 87 -11.19 9.35 -22.42
C GLY A 87 -11.31 8.33 -23.56
N GLU A 88 -10.18 7.86 -24.09
CA GLU A 88 -10.14 6.88 -25.19
C GLU A 88 -10.45 5.45 -24.71
N ILE A 89 -10.26 5.17 -23.41
CA ILE A 89 -10.67 3.91 -22.78
C ILE A 89 -11.49 4.17 -21.51
N ASP A 90 -12.54 3.38 -21.34
CA ASP A 90 -13.36 3.39 -20.13
C ASP A 90 -12.64 2.71 -18.97
N LEU A 91 -12.76 3.29 -17.77
CA LEU A 91 -12.25 2.75 -16.52
C LEU A 91 -13.02 1.48 -16.08
N SER A 92 -14.24 1.27 -16.58
CA SER A 92 -15.03 0.06 -16.35
C SER A 92 -14.36 -1.21 -16.92
N PHE A 93 -13.55 -1.08 -17.97
CA PHE A 93 -12.88 -2.20 -18.65
C PHE A 93 -11.93 -2.98 -17.74
N PRO A 94 -10.86 -2.36 -17.16
CA PRO A 94 -9.96 -3.08 -16.26
C PRO A 94 -10.67 -3.55 -14.97
N ALA A 95 -11.68 -2.82 -14.50
CA ALA A 95 -12.47 -3.23 -13.34
C ALA A 95 -13.24 -4.54 -13.60
N THR A 96 -13.94 -4.63 -14.74
CA THR A 96 -14.69 -5.82 -15.16
C THR A 96 -13.77 -7.02 -15.40
N MET A 97 -12.63 -6.80 -16.06
CA MET A 97 -11.62 -7.83 -16.30
C MET A 97 -11.07 -8.42 -14.99
N GLY A 98 -10.74 -7.57 -14.02
CA GLY A 98 -10.24 -8.00 -12.71
C GLY A 98 -11.24 -8.86 -11.96
N PHE A 99 -12.51 -8.45 -11.94
CA PHE A 99 -13.57 -9.20 -11.26
C PHE A 99 -13.87 -10.55 -11.94
N ALA A 100 -13.91 -10.60 -13.27
CA ALA A 100 -14.07 -11.84 -14.02
C ALA A 100 -12.91 -12.83 -13.74
N SER A 101 -11.67 -12.33 -13.68
CA SER A 101 -10.48 -13.12 -13.35
C SER A 101 -10.51 -13.65 -11.92
N TRP A 102 -11.07 -12.87 -10.99
CA TRP A 102 -11.27 -13.32 -9.61
C TRP A 102 -12.30 -14.45 -9.52
N VAL A 103 -13.42 -14.35 -10.24
CA VAL A 103 -14.41 -15.44 -10.31
C VAL A 103 -13.81 -16.71 -10.91
N PHE A 104 -13.02 -16.60 -11.98
CA PHE A 104 -12.26 -17.75 -12.52
C PHE A 104 -11.42 -18.42 -11.42
N ALA A 105 -10.63 -17.62 -10.70
CA ALA A 105 -9.75 -18.13 -9.65
C ALA A 105 -10.54 -18.83 -8.53
N LEU A 106 -11.70 -18.29 -8.13
CA LEU A 106 -12.56 -18.91 -7.11
C LEU A 106 -13.12 -20.26 -7.56
N VAL A 107 -13.56 -20.38 -8.81
CA VAL A 107 -14.11 -21.64 -9.35
C VAL A 107 -13.03 -22.72 -9.42
N VAL A 108 -11.84 -22.37 -9.93
CA VAL A 108 -10.72 -23.31 -9.99
C VAL A 108 -10.22 -23.67 -8.58
N GLN A 109 -10.17 -22.70 -7.67
CA GLN A 109 -9.79 -22.94 -6.27
C GLN A 109 -10.79 -23.87 -5.55
N ALA A 110 -12.08 -23.83 -5.91
CA ALA A 110 -13.09 -24.74 -5.39
C ALA A 110 -12.97 -26.18 -5.93
N GLY A 111 -11.99 -26.46 -6.80
CA GLY A 111 -11.71 -27.80 -7.34
C GLY A 111 -12.48 -28.14 -8.62
N TYR A 112 -13.17 -27.18 -9.22
CA TYR A 112 -13.83 -27.38 -10.51
C TYR A 112 -12.83 -27.33 -11.68
N ASP A 113 -13.26 -27.89 -12.80
CA ASP A 113 -12.48 -27.90 -14.04
C ASP A 113 -12.22 -26.46 -14.56
N PRO A 114 -11.01 -26.15 -15.05
CA PRO A 114 -10.67 -24.82 -15.58
C PRO A 114 -11.59 -24.32 -16.71
N PHE A 115 -12.14 -25.19 -17.55
CA PHE A 115 -13.09 -24.80 -18.59
C PHE A 115 -14.39 -24.26 -17.99
N LEU A 116 -14.84 -24.82 -16.85
CA LEU A 116 -15.98 -24.31 -16.11
C LEU A 116 -15.66 -22.95 -15.47
N GLY A 117 -14.44 -22.77 -14.99
CA GLY A 117 -13.94 -21.47 -14.52
C GLY A 117 -13.97 -20.40 -15.62
N ILE A 118 -13.54 -20.75 -16.84
CA ILE A 118 -13.60 -19.86 -18.00
C ILE A 118 -15.05 -19.47 -18.30
N ALA A 119 -15.96 -20.44 -18.33
CA ALA A 119 -17.38 -20.17 -18.57
C ALA A 119 -17.97 -19.22 -17.51
N ALA A 120 -17.67 -19.45 -16.23
CA ALA A 120 -18.12 -18.58 -15.13
C ALA A 120 -17.56 -17.16 -15.24
N ALA A 121 -16.28 -17.01 -15.60
CA ALA A 121 -15.65 -15.71 -15.80
C ALA A 121 -16.23 -14.95 -17.00
N LEU A 122 -16.52 -15.63 -18.11
CA LEU A 122 -17.17 -15.03 -19.27
C LEU A 122 -18.58 -14.54 -18.96
N VAL A 123 -19.39 -15.34 -18.26
CA VAL A 123 -20.73 -14.93 -17.82
C VAL A 123 -20.64 -13.73 -16.89
N THR A 124 -19.72 -13.75 -15.93
CA THR A 124 -19.52 -12.64 -14.99
C THR A 124 -19.09 -11.36 -15.72
N GLY A 125 -18.12 -11.47 -16.63
CA GLY A 125 -17.64 -10.34 -17.43
C GLY A 125 -18.73 -9.76 -18.33
N MET A 126 -19.56 -10.61 -18.95
CA MET A 126 -20.70 -10.17 -19.77
C MET A 126 -21.74 -9.43 -18.93
N LEU A 127 -22.10 -9.96 -17.75
CA LEU A 127 -23.05 -9.32 -16.85
C LEU A 127 -22.55 -7.98 -16.34
N LEU A 128 -21.29 -7.91 -15.88
CA LEU A 128 -20.69 -6.66 -15.41
C LEU A 128 -20.53 -5.64 -16.53
N GLY A 129 -20.10 -6.09 -17.72
CA GLY A 129 -20.02 -5.23 -18.90
C GLY A 129 -21.39 -4.67 -19.30
N PHE A 130 -22.47 -5.45 -19.19
CA PHE A 130 -23.82 -4.96 -19.47
C PHE A 130 -24.34 -3.98 -18.41
N LEU A 131 -23.98 -4.16 -17.14
CA LEU A 131 -24.50 -3.34 -16.04
C LEU A 131 -23.69 -2.06 -15.79
N VAL A 132 -22.39 -2.07 -16.07
CA VAL A 132 -21.45 -1.01 -15.72
C VAL A 132 -20.84 -0.32 -16.94
N GLY A 133 -20.67 -1.06 -18.04
CA GLY A 133 -20.04 -0.56 -19.27
C GLY A 133 -20.97 0.25 -20.17
#